data_AF-A0AAU3T5N1-F1
#
_entry.id   AF-A0AAU3T5N1-F1
#
_cell.length_a   1.000
_cell.length_b   1.000
_cell.length_c   1.000
_cell.angle_alpha   90.00
_cell.angle_beta   90.00
_cell.angle_gamma   90.00
#
_symmetry.space_group_name_H-M   'P 1'
#
loop_
_entity.id
_entity.type
_entity.pdbx_description
1 polymer ?
#
loop_
_entity_poly.entity_id
_entity_poly.type
_entity_poly.pdbx_seq_one_letter_code
_entity_poly.pdbx_strand_id
1 'polypeptide(L)'
;MAQAAGPAAGSPAPVAKGVSAPGADLAKLGAAGTKTFHSPKEHGVRKALTAAQGKAAASATVQGGETVAAGNPDLGLVLDAKAISAHGVELKTQVLSSPGATLRVTYNWGDGTTDGADAAPGQEVSLKHSYAELGEYNVKVTVTDAANQAEVVNELPLSTVGSDFTPYAPTRLLDTRTGTGAPMGMVQAYSSAKVKIAGNGKIPANVTAVALNVTATNTYNPGHVTVYPGGTTRPTTSNLNFEANQTVPNMVVVPVGKDGTIELYNGSWTAVDLIADITGYFTHSAASGYTPMTPVRAVDTRAGQGAPQGQVPGRGTIGVQLGGWYVPANATAVALNVTATNPREDGHLTAYPSGQQAPNTSNVNFKAKQTVANSVIVPVGPDGKVNVFNGAWAGTDVIVDVVGYYSPDSSGAYMSVAPSRRLDTRSWGYGPMDARNYIWMNISHGEPGIAGYILNTTVTNTRTDGFLSVAPDPNTPDQYHNGTENEVARPTASTLNWAAGKTVPNLVQASSGGVNGVVDFWNQSWDTTDLIVDMFGYYETK
;
A
#
# COMPACT_ATOMS: atom_id res chain seq x y z
N MET A 1 9.84 -49.84 38.43
CA MET A 1 8.60 -49.39 39.09
C MET A 1 8.71 -47.90 39.34
N ALA A 2 7.66 -47.15 38.95
CA ALA A 2 7.32 -45.74 39.22
C ALA A 2 8.32 -44.65 38.74
N GLN A 3 7.99 -43.84 37.70
CA GLN A 3 7.15 -42.62 37.70
C GLN A 3 7.66 -41.52 38.65
N ALA A 4 7.55 -40.21 38.41
CA ALA A 4 7.38 -39.31 37.26
C ALA A 4 7.38 -37.91 37.92
N ALA A 5 8.08 -36.92 37.36
CA ALA A 5 7.80 -35.51 37.66
C ALA A 5 8.06 -34.70 36.39
N GLY A 6 6.97 -34.29 35.74
CA GLY A 6 6.99 -33.43 34.56
C GLY A 6 7.43 -32.00 34.89
N PRO A 7 7.75 -31.20 33.86
CA PRO A 7 8.14 -29.81 34.06
C PRO A 7 6.94 -29.01 34.56
N ALA A 8 7.19 -28.19 35.58
CA ALA A 8 6.22 -27.21 36.06
C ALA A 8 5.81 -26.29 34.90
N ALA A 9 4.51 -26.21 34.65
CA ALA A 9 3.93 -25.22 33.77
C ALA A 9 4.35 -23.83 34.26
N GLY A 10 5.13 -23.11 33.46
CA GLY A 10 5.38 -21.70 33.67
C GLY A 10 4.07 -20.95 33.55
N SER A 11 3.87 -19.96 34.43
CA SER A 11 2.76 -19.01 34.31
C SER A 11 2.69 -18.45 32.89
N PRO A 12 1.48 -18.29 32.30
CA PRO A 12 1.35 -17.64 31.01
C PRO A 12 1.99 -16.24 31.10
N ALA A 13 2.87 -15.93 30.15
CA ALA A 13 3.43 -14.60 30.03
C ALA A 13 2.28 -13.59 29.93
N PRO A 14 2.37 -12.41 30.58
CA PRO A 14 1.35 -11.39 30.42
C PRO A 14 1.25 -11.02 28.94
N VAL A 15 0.05 -11.19 28.38
CA VAL A 15 -0.32 -10.69 27.05
C VAL A 15 -0.14 -9.17 27.08
N ALA A 16 0.72 -8.65 26.21
CA ALA A 16 1.01 -7.23 26.20
C ALA A 16 -0.25 -6.42 25.81
N LYS A 17 -0.38 -5.24 26.43
CA LYS A 17 -1.56 -4.36 26.32
C LYS A 17 -1.87 -3.97 24.88
N GLY A 18 -3.15 -4.03 24.52
CA GLY A 18 -3.66 -3.54 23.25
C GLY A 18 -3.43 -2.08 23.00
N VAL A 19 -3.05 -1.77 21.76
CA VAL A 19 -3.03 -0.41 21.23
C VAL A 19 -4.33 -0.21 20.43
N SER A 20 -5.29 0.49 21.02
CA SER A 20 -6.39 1.08 20.25
C SER A 20 -5.96 2.47 19.79
N ALA A 21 -5.62 2.60 18.51
CA ALA A 21 -5.78 3.88 17.83
C ALA A 21 -7.29 4.19 17.63
N PRO A 22 -7.69 5.44 17.33
CA PRO A 22 -9.10 5.80 17.20
C PRO A 22 -9.76 5.19 15.96
N GLY A 23 -10.96 4.61 16.16
CA GLY A 23 -11.78 3.83 15.21
C GLY A 23 -12.07 4.50 13.87
N ALA A 24 -12.60 3.86 12.83
CA ALA A 24 -12.45 4.41 11.48
C ALA A 24 -13.66 5.01 10.73
N ASP A 25 -13.21 5.72 9.70
CA ASP A 25 -13.64 6.82 8.82
C ASP A 25 -12.37 6.98 7.95
N LEU A 26 -12.44 7.27 6.66
CA LEU A 26 -11.23 7.53 5.85
C LEU A 26 -10.34 8.62 6.49
N ALA A 27 -10.95 9.56 7.23
CA ALA A 27 -10.25 10.56 8.02
C ALA A 27 -9.42 9.97 9.19
N LYS A 28 -9.86 8.86 9.80
CA LYS A 28 -9.22 8.19 10.94
C LYS A 28 -8.02 7.32 10.51
N LEU A 29 -8.02 6.77 9.29
CA LEU A 29 -6.82 6.17 8.66
C LEU A 29 -5.82 7.23 8.15
N GLY A 30 -6.18 8.52 8.14
CA GLY A 30 -5.30 9.61 7.70
C GLY A 30 -5.11 9.66 6.18
N ALA A 31 -6.04 9.10 5.41
CA ALA A 31 -6.02 9.15 3.95
C ALA A 31 -6.14 10.61 3.47
N ALA A 32 -5.17 11.06 2.69
CA ALA A 32 -5.14 12.44 2.20
C ALA A 32 -6.09 12.58 1.00
N GLY A 33 -7.27 13.15 1.26
CA GLY A 33 -8.14 13.71 0.20
C GLY A 33 -9.19 12.75 -0.33
N THR A 34 -10.39 12.78 0.27
CA THR A 34 -11.61 12.44 -0.44
C THR A 34 -11.69 13.36 -1.66
N LYS A 35 -11.49 12.82 -2.87
CA LYS A 35 -11.75 13.57 -4.10
C LYS A 35 -13.24 13.87 -4.13
N THR A 36 -13.60 15.15 -4.03
CA THR A 36 -14.96 15.62 -4.21
C THR A 36 -15.14 16.14 -5.63
N PHE A 37 -16.30 15.86 -6.21
CA PHE A 37 -16.67 16.28 -7.55
C PHE A 37 -18.00 17.02 -7.46
N HIS A 38 -18.14 18.11 -8.21
CA HIS A 38 -19.35 18.92 -8.23
C HIS A 38 -19.74 19.22 -9.68
N SER A 39 -20.98 18.91 -10.05
CA SER A 39 -21.60 19.35 -11.31
C SER A 39 -22.82 20.21 -11.01
N PRO A 40 -22.79 21.49 -11.39
CA PRO A 40 -23.88 22.41 -11.07
C PRO A 40 -25.06 22.21 -12.03
N LYS A 41 -26.21 22.83 -11.72
CA LYS A 41 -27.46 22.61 -12.46
C LYS A 41 -27.40 23.01 -13.93
N GLU A 42 -26.53 23.95 -14.28
CA GLU A 42 -26.37 24.50 -15.62
C GLU A 42 -25.81 23.47 -16.61
N HIS A 43 -25.20 22.40 -16.11
CA HIS A 43 -24.76 21.27 -16.91
C HIS A 43 -25.90 20.28 -17.22
N GLY A 44 -27.07 20.48 -16.62
CA GLY A 44 -28.27 19.69 -16.88
C GLY A 44 -28.88 20.01 -18.24
N VAL A 45 -29.00 19.00 -19.11
CA VAL A 45 -29.71 19.10 -20.39
C VAL A 45 -31.12 18.57 -20.24
N ARG A 46 -32.12 19.46 -20.37
CA ARG A 46 -33.54 19.11 -20.35
C ARG A 46 -34.04 18.62 -21.71
N LYS A 47 -34.92 17.61 -21.70
CA LYS A 47 -35.57 17.05 -22.89
C LYS A 47 -37.02 16.67 -22.59
N ALA A 48 -37.86 16.64 -23.62
CA ALA A 48 -39.20 16.07 -23.52
C ALA A 48 -39.14 14.55 -23.72
N LEU A 49 -39.94 13.79 -22.98
CA LEU A 49 -40.07 12.35 -23.16
C LEU A 49 -40.76 12.06 -24.50
N THR A 50 -40.15 11.20 -25.33
CA THR A 50 -40.84 10.67 -26.51
C THR A 50 -41.93 9.72 -26.05
N ALA A 51 -43.20 10.10 -26.25
CA ALA A 51 -44.34 9.22 -25.99
C ALA A 51 -44.12 7.87 -26.67
N ALA A 52 -44.31 6.77 -25.93
CA ALA A 52 -44.31 5.42 -26.49
C ALA A 52 -45.20 5.41 -27.74
N GLN A 53 -44.62 5.07 -28.89
CA GLN A 53 -45.32 5.05 -30.16
C GLN A 53 -46.46 4.01 -30.09
N GLY A 54 -47.67 4.49 -29.77
CA GLY A 54 -48.82 3.65 -29.53
C GLY A 54 -50.12 4.45 -29.44
N LYS A 55 -50.60 4.86 -30.62
CA LYS A 55 -51.95 5.42 -30.92
C LYS A 55 -52.26 6.84 -30.41
N ALA A 56 -52.02 7.82 -31.27
CA ALA A 56 -53.07 8.48 -32.08
C ALA A 56 -52.47 9.68 -32.82
N ALA A 57 -52.57 9.68 -34.15
CA ALA A 57 -52.19 10.80 -35.00
C ALA A 57 -53.38 11.75 -35.19
N ALA A 58 -53.18 13.04 -34.90
CA ALA A 58 -53.79 14.24 -35.50
C ALA A 58 -53.35 15.42 -34.59
N SER A 59 -52.76 16.52 -35.02
CA SER A 59 -52.75 17.20 -36.32
C SER A 59 -51.73 18.35 -36.27
N ALA A 60 -51.28 18.76 -37.47
CA ALA A 60 -50.78 20.08 -37.85
C ALA A 60 -49.27 20.32 -37.93
N THR A 61 -48.96 21.06 -38.99
CA THR A 61 -47.75 21.22 -39.78
C THR A 61 -46.86 22.37 -39.31
N VAL A 62 -45.59 22.27 -39.70
CA VAL A 62 -44.41 23.08 -39.37
C VAL A 62 -44.49 24.53 -39.90
N GLN A 63 -43.97 25.53 -39.16
CA GLN A 63 -42.67 26.21 -39.45
C GLN A 63 -42.46 27.50 -38.62
N GLY A 64 -41.34 27.57 -37.89
CA GLY A 64 -40.75 28.82 -37.38
C GLY A 64 -41.12 29.22 -35.96
N GLY A 65 -40.82 28.38 -34.96
CA GLY A 65 -40.96 28.75 -33.55
C GLY A 65 -40.15 27.79 -32.69
N GLU A 66 -39.46 28.32 -31.69
CA GLU A 66 -38.94 27.55 -30.57
C GLU A 66 -40.02 26.56 -30.14
N THR A 67 -39.67 25.26 -30.11
CA THR A 67 -40.53 24.26 -29.49
C THR A 67 -40.65 24.63 -28.02
N VAL A 68 -41.75 25.28 -27.65
CA VAL A 68 -42.13 25.51 -26.26
C VAL A 68 -42.19 24.14 -25.61
N ALA A 69 -41.32 23.90 -24.64
CA ALA A 69 -41.30 22.64 -23.91
C ALA A 69 -42.68 22.40 -23.27
N ALA A 70 -43.41 21.38 -23.72
CA ALA A 70 -44.28 20.67 -22.81
C ALA A 70 -43.37 20.08 -21.73
N GLY A 71 -43.47 20.54 -20.49
CA GLY A 71 -42.46 20.17 -19.51
C GLY A 71 -42.45 20.97 -18.23
N ASN A 72 -41.64 20.48 -17.31
CA ASN A 72 -41.34 21.09 -16.02
C ASN A 72 -40.12 22.02 -16.18
N PRO A 73 -40.31 23.36 -16.26
CA PRO A 73 -39.22 24.31 -16.54
C PRO A 73 -38.23 24.44 -15.37
N ASP A 74 -38.67 24.10 -14.17
CA ASP A 74 -37.87 24.14 -12.94
C ASP A 74 -37.08 22.84 -12.75
N LEU A 75 -37.32 21.83 -13.59
CA LEU A 75 -36.63 20.55 -13.50
C LEU A 75 -35.13 20.74 -13.73
N GLY A 76 -34.35 20.30 -12.76
CA GLY A 76 -32.89 20.38 -12.75
C GLY A 76 -32.31 19.41 -11.75
N LEU A 77 -30.98 19.24 -11.81
CA LEU A 77 -30.27 18.50 -10.78
C LEU A 77 -28.87 19.06 -10.55
N VAL A 78 -28.41 18.96 -9.30
CA VAL A 78 -27.01 19.21 -8.90
C VAL A 78 -26.42 17.88 -8.44
N LEU A 79 -25.17 17.62 -8.82
CA LEU A 79 -24.45 16.40 -8.45
C LEU A 79 -23.23 16.74 -7.58
N ASP A 80 -23.11 16.04 -6.46
CA ASP A 80 -21.95 16.07 -5.58
C ASP A 80 -21.48 14.64 -5.32
N ALA A 81 -20.26 14.29 -5.74
CA ALA A 81 -19.69 12.97 -5.50
C ALA A 81 -18.48 13.03 -4.58
N LYS A 82 -18.24 11.96 -3.82
CA LYS A 82 -16.97 11.75 -3.12
C LYS A 82 -16.55 10.28 -3.18
N ALA A 83 -15.25 10.03 -3.18
CA ALA A 83 -14.75 8.68 -2.93
C ALA A 83 -15.04 8.22 -1.50
N ILE A 84 -15.39 6.94 -1.33
CA ILE A 84 -15.68 6.32 -0.02
C ILE A 84 -14.86 5.05 0.25
N SER A 85 -14.23 4.49 -0.78
CA SER A 85 -13.20 3.44 -0.70
C SER A 85 -12.31 3.55 -1.94
N ALA A 86 -11.30 2.69 -2.06
CA ALA A 86 -10.48 2.58 -3.26
C ALA A 86 -11.31 2.44 -4.55
N HIS A 87 -12.39 1.66 -4.48
CA HIS A 87 -13.30 1.36 -5.60
C HIS A 87 -14.65 2.09 -5.52
N GLY A 88 -14.98 2.67 -4.37
CA GLY A 88 -16.33 3.14 -4.07
C GLY A 88 -16.49 4.66 -4.16
N VAL A 89 -17.66 5.08 -4.63
CA VAL A 89 -18.11 6.48 -4.63
C VAL A 89 -19.47 6.61 -3.94
N GLU A 90 -19.68 7.73 -3.25
CA GLU A 90 -21.00 8.20 -2.84
C GLU A 90 -21.37 9.39 -3.73
N LEU A 91 -22.54 9.33 -4.36
CA LEU A 91 -23.10 10.37 -5.21
C LEU A 91 -24.39 10.90 -4.60
N LYS A 92 -24.39 12.20 -4.32
CA LYS A 92 -25.54 12.99 -3.89
C LYS A 92 -26.14 13.71 -5.08
N THR A 93 -27.45 13.61 -5.23
CA THR A 93 -28.21 14.27 -6.28
C THR A 93 -29.26 15.14 -5.63
N GLN A 94 -29.14 16.45 -5.79
CA GLN A 94 -30.18 17.38 -5.38
C GLN A 94 -31.14 17.57 -6.53
N VAL A 95 -32.39 17.16 -6.34
CA VAL A 95 -33.43 17.27 -7.37
C VAL A 95 -34.11 18.63 -7.27
N LEU A 96 -33.96 19.45 -8.30
CA LEU A 96 -34.58 20.76 -8.41
C LEU A 96 -35.85 20.62 -9.25
N SER A 97 -37.00 21.00 -8.69
CA SER A 97 -38.29 21.00 -9.40
C SER A 97 -39.29 21.82 -8.60
N SER A 98 -40.30 22.35 -9.30
CA SER A 98 -41.52 22.81 -8.63
C SER A 98 -42.19 21.67 -7.84
N PRO A 99 -42.92 21.96 -6.75
CA PRO A 99 -43.70 20.96 -6.01
C PRO A 99 -44.65 20.21 -6.94
N GLY A 100 -44.71 18.88 -6.81
CA GLY A 100 -45.41 18.06 -7.79
C GLY A 100 -45.28 16.57 -7.54
N ALA A 101 -45.51 15.79 -8.60
CA ALA A 101 -45.46 14.33 -8.57
C ALA A 101 -44.06 13.81 -8.21
N THR A 102 -44.01 12.56 -7.75
CA THR A 102 -42.76 11.83 -7.51
C THR A 102 -41.93 11.74 -8.80
N LEU A 103 -40.66 12.09 -8.68
CA LEU A 103 -39.67 12.04 -9.76
C LEU A 103 -38.86 10.76 -9.66
N ARG A 104 -38.44 10.21 -10.80
CA ARG A 104 -37.54 9.05 -10.84
C ARG A 104 -36.12 9.51 -11.14
N VAL A 105 -35.19 9.22 -10.24
CA VAL A 105 -33.75 9.42 -10.48
C VAL A 105 -33.14 8.11 -10.93
N THR A 106 -32.47 8.11 -12.08
CA THR A 106 -31.76 6.96 -12.64
C THR A 106 -30.30 7.30 -12.78
N TYR A 107 -29.45 6.39 -12.31
CA TYR A 107 -28.01 6.49 -12.31
C TYR A 107 -27.46 5.44 -13.28
N ASN A 108 -26.72 5.87 -14.29
CA ASN A 108 -25.89 4.99 -15.09
C ASN A 108 -24.44 5.26 -14.69
N TRP A 109 -23.80 4.26 -14.09
CA TRP A 109 -22.48 4.42 -13.48
C TRP A 109 -21.34 4.38 -14.49
N GLY A 110 -21.62 4.15 -15.79
CA GLY A 110 -20.60 4.11 -16.83
C GLY A 110 -19.80 2.80 -16.91
N ASP A 111 -20.08 1.83 -16.02
CA ASP A 111 -19.53 0.46 -16.03
C ASP A 111 -20.53 -0.58 -16.56
N GLY A 112 -21.65 -0.12 -17.12
CA GLY A 112 -22.76 -0.95 -17.60
C GLY A 112 -23.82 -1.26 -16.55
N THR A 113 -23.63 -0.83 -15.29
CA THR A 113 -24.64 -0.97 -14.23
C THR A 113 -25.52 0.28 -14.12
N THR A 114 -26.73 0.09 -13.60
CA THR A 114 -27.68 1.17 -13.37
C THR A 114 -28.42 1.00 -12.06
N ASP A 115 -28.63 2.10 -11.35
CA ASP A 115 -29.49 2.19 -10.17
C ASP A 115 -30.62 3.19 -10.37
N GLY A 116 -31.59 3.19 -9.45
CA GLY A 116 -32.52 4.31 -9.39
C GLY A 116 -33.30 4.39 -8.09
N ALA A 117 -33.73 5.61 -7.78
CA ALA A 117 -34.49 5.95 -6.60
C ALA A 117 -35.64 6.89 -6.97
N ASP A 118 -36.70 6.86 -6.19
CA ASP A 118 -37.78 7.83 -6.28
C ASP A 118 -37.45 9.02 -5.38
N ALA A 119 -37.79 10.24 -5.83
CA ALA A 119 -37.47 11.47 -5.12
C ALA A 119 -38.63 12.47 -5.20
N ALA A 120 -38.86 13.20 -4.11
CA ALA A 120 -39.72 14.38 -4.13
C ALA A 120 -38.95 15.61 -4.67
N PRO A 121 -39.64 16.62 -5.24
CA PRO A 121 -39.03 17.91 -5.56
C PRO A 121 -38.31 18.52 -4.36
N GLY A 122 -37.06 18.95 -4.54
CA GLY A 122 -36.21 19.52 -3.49
C GLY A 122 -35.49 18.49 -2.61
N GLN A 123 -35.70 17.18 -2.83
CA GLN A 123 -35.03 16.13 -2.07
C GLN A 123 -33.59 15.91 -2.55
N GLU A 124 -32.68 15.60 -1.61
CA GLU A 124 -31.37 15.02 -1.90
C GLU A 124 -31.44 13.50 -1.84
N VAL A 125 -31.01 12.84 -2.91
CA VAL A 125 -30.84 11.38 -2.98
C VAL A 125 -29.35 11.08 -2.86
N SER A 126 -28.96 10.20 -1.93
CA SER A 126 -27.57 9.73 -1.80
C SER A 126 -27.49 8.24 -2.14
N LEU A 127 -26.69 7.88 -3.14
CA LEU A 127 -26.41 6.49 -3.49
C LEU A 127 -24.91 6.20 -3.41
N LYS A 128 -24.57 4.96 -3.05
CA LYS A 128 -23.21 4.45 -3.03
C LYS A 128 -23.06 3.40 -4.12
N HIS A 129 -21.92 3.44 -4.81
CA HIS A 129 -21.57 2.47 -5.86
C HIS A 129 -20.13 2.01 -5.66
N SER A 130 -19.85 0.72 -5.92
CA SER A 130 -18.49 0.17 -5.93
C SER A 130 -18.16 -0.36 -7.33
N TYR A 131 -17.06 0.13 -7.90
CA TYR A 131 -16.63 -0.27 -9.24
C TYR A 131 -15.84 -1.58 -9.20
N ALA A 132 -16.18 -2.48 -10.13
CA ALA A 132 -15.46 -3.74 -10.28
C ALA A 132 -14.01 -3.54 -10.70
N GLU A 133 -13.67 -2.47 -11.42
CA GLU A 133 -12.30 -2.16 -11.84
C GLU A 133 -11.91 -0.76 -11.38
N LEU A 134 -10.61 -0.48 -11.31
CA LEU A 134 -10.14 0.89 -11.14
C LEU A 134 -10.15 1.61 -12.50
N GLY A 135 -10.60 2.86 -12.51
CA GLY A 135 -10.58 3.65 -13.72
C GLY A 135 -11.36 4.95 -13.63
N GLU A 136 -11.57 5.52 -14.82
CA GLU A 136 -12.40 6.68 -15.05
C GLU A 136 -13.74 6.24 -15.64
N TYR A 137 -14.82 6.79 -15.10
CA TYR A 137 -16.20 6.45 -15.44
C TYR A 137 -16.98 7.72 -15.71
N ASN A 138 -17.77 7.73 -16.80
CA ASN A 138 -18.70 8.83 -17.05
C ASN A 138 -20.06 8.46 -16.44
N VAL A 139 -20.39 9.05 -15.30
CA VAL A 139 -21.66 8.80 -14.62
C VAL A 139 -22.73 9.70 -15.22
N LYS A 140 -23.83 9.10 -15.67
CA LYS A 140 -24.97 9.82 -16.22
C LYS A 140 -26.16 9.70 -15.28
N VAL A 141 -26.63 10.82 -14.76
CA VAL A 141 -27.81 10.90 -13.90
C VAL A 141 -28.96 11.51 -14.67
N THR A 142 -30.09 10.81 -14.69
CA THR A 142 -31.31 11.25 -15.34
C THR A 142 -32.41 11.40 -14.31
N VAL A 143 -33.01 12.59 -14.20
CA VAL A 143 -34.23 12.79 -13.41
C VAL A 143 -35.40 12.86 -14.38
N THR A 144 -36.36 11.95 -14.22
CA THR A 144 -37.54 11.82 -15.06
C THR A 144 -38.79 12.28 -14.31
N ASP A 145 -39.50 13.23 -14.92
CA ASP A 145 -40.83 13.68 -14.54
C ASP A 145 -41.84 13.13 -15.55
N ALA A 146 -42.31 11.91 -15.29
CA ALA A 146 -43.27 11.25 -16.17
C ALA A 146 -44.62 11.98 -16.22
N ALA A 147 -45.02 12.66 -15.14
CA ALA A 147 -46.27 13.40 -15.08
C ALA A 147 -46.26 14.60 -16.04
N ASN A 148 -45.13 15.31 -16.13
CA ASN A 148 -44.96 16.45 -17.01
C ASN A 148 -44.24 16.13 -18.32
N GLN A 149 -44.05 14.83 -18.63
CA GLN A 149 -43.36 14.34 -19.84
C GLN A 149 -41.99 15.00 -20.06
N ALA A 150 -41.23 15.21 -18.99
CA ALA A 150 -39.94 15.88 -19.02
C ALA A 150 -38.84 15.02 -18.38
N GLU A 151 -37.62 15.17 -18.87
CA GLU A 151 -36.42 14.63 -18.24
C GLU A 151 -35.30 15.69 -18.22
N VAL A 152 -34.39 15.55 -17.27
CA VAL A 152 -33.13 16.29 -17.24
C VAL A 152 -31.99 15.32 -17.02
N VAL A 153 -30.89 15.53 -17.76
CA VAL A 153 -29.70 14.69 -17.71
C VAL A 153 -28.51 15.53 -17.32
N ASN A 154 -27.71 15.08 -16.34
CA ASN A 154 -26.40 15.64 -16.03
C ASN A 154 -25.36 14.51 -16.03
N GLU A 155 -24.19 14.78 -16.59
CA GLU A 155 -23.08 13.84 -16.68
C GLU A 155 -21.89 14.34 -15.86
N LEU A 156 -21.21 13.43 -15.18
CA LEU A 156 -20.08 13.72 -14.32
C LEU A 156 -18.98 12.66 -14.50
N PRO A 157 -17.77 13.03 -14.98
CA PRO A 157 -16.64 12.13 -14.95
C PRO A 157 -16.19 11.91 -13.50
N LEU A 158 -16.10 10.65 -13.10
CA LEU A 158 -15.58 10.21 -11.81
C LEU A 158 -14.38 9.30 -12.02
N SER A 159 -13.45 9.31 -11.07
CA SER A 159 -12.35 8.34 -11.02
C SER A 159 -12.35 7.64 -9.68
N THR A 160 -12.12 6.34 -9.69
CA THR A 160 -11.74 5.62 -8.47
C THR A 160 -10.43 6.19 -7.92
N VAL A 161 -10.23 6.08 -6.61
CA VAL A 161 -9.06 6.67 -5.92
C VAL A 161 -7.98 5.66 -5.58
N GLY A 162 -8.32 4.37 -5.58
CA GLY A 162 -7.35 3.28 -5.48
C GLY A 162 -6.34 3.30 -6.63
N SER A 163 -5.21 2.64 -6.43
CA SER A 163 -4.22 2.46 -7.48
C SER A 163 -3.71 1.02 -7.51
N ASP A 164 -3.62 0.44 -8.70
CA ASP A 164 -3.06 -0.89 -8.91
C ASP A 164 -1.57 -0.82 -9.23
N PHE A 165 -0.85 -1.89 -8.89
CA PHE A 165 0.57 -2.02 -9.11
C PHE A 165 0.87 -2.53 -10.53
N THR A 166 1.82 -1.90 -11.19
CA THR A 166 2.47 -2.42 -12.40
C THR A 166 3.93 -2.73 -12.08
N PRO A 167 4.36 -4.00 -12.19
CA PRO A 167 5.76 -4.36 -11.98
C PRO A 167 6.66 -3.69 -13.02
N TYR A 168 7.85 -3.29 -12.57
CA TYR A 168 8.86 -2.68 -13.42
C TYR A 168 10.20 -3.37 -13.20
N ALA A 169 10.92 -3.68 -14.28
CA ALA A 169 12.22 -4.32 -14.16
C ALA A 169 13.16 -3.44 -13.30
N PRO A 170 13.89 -4.00 -12.31
CA PRO A 170 14.72 -3.22 -11.41
C PRO A 170 15.65 -2.25 -12.16
N THR A 171 15.45 -0.95 -11.95
CA THR A 171 16.15 0.11 -12.70
C THR A 171 16.59 1.23 -11.78
N ARG A 172 17.81 1.72 -11.96
CA ARG A 172 18.33 2.86 -11.21
C ARG A 172 17.74 4.17 -11.71
N LEU A 173 17.04 4.91 -10.85
CA LEU A 173 16.51 6.25 -11.14
C LEU A 173 17.34 7.37 -10.51
N LEU A 174 18.05 7.08 -9.41
CA LEU A 174 18.92 8.02 -8.73
C LEU A 174 20.23 7.35 -8.35
N ASP A 175 21.36 8.01 -8.59
CA ASP A 175 22.65 7.71 -7.97
C ASP A 175 23.53 8.97 -7.97
N THR A 176 23.58 9.61 -6.80
CA THR A 176 24.27 10.90 -6.61
C THR A 176 25.78 10.80 -6.83
N ARG A 177 26.36 9.61 -6.75
CA ARG A 177 27.79 9.37 -7.00
C ARG A 177 28.16 9.49 -8.47
N THR A 178 27.19 9.28 -9.37
CA THR A 178 27.38 9.22 -10.82
C THR A 178 26.62 10.32 -11.56
N GLY A 179 25.77 11.08 -10.88
CA GLY A 179 24.90 12.07 -11.50
C GLY A 179 23.69 11.48 -12.22
N THR A 180 23.30 10.24 -11.89
CA THR A 180 22.08 9.64 -12.43
C THR A 180 20.87 10.24 -11.72
N GLY A 181 19.94 10.84 -12.47
CA GLY A 181 18.65 11.36 -11.95
C GLY A 181 18.73 12.66 -11.14
N ALA A 182 19.91 13.06 -10.69
CA ALA A 182 20.20 14.31 -10.00
C ALA A 182 21.64 14.76 -10.29
N PRO A 183 22.03 16.03 -10.06
CA PRO A 183 23.42 16.46 -10.20
C PRO A 183 24.39 15.57 -9.40
N MET A 184 25.57 15.30 -9.97
CA MET A 184 26.60 14.52 -9.29
C MET A 184 27.09 15.28 -8.04
N GLY A 185 27.08 14.58 -6.90
CA GLY A 185 27.51 15.11 -5.61
C GLY A 185 26.59 14.66 -4.47
N MET A 186 27.18 14.52 -3.28
CA MET A 186 26.46 14.12 -2.08
C MET A 186 25.35 15.12 -1.71
N VAL A 187 24.22 14.59 -1.26
CA VAL A 187 23.11 15.36 -0.71
C VAL A 187 23.54 15.97 0.61
N GLN A 188 23.58 17.30 0.67
CA GLN A 188 24.05 18.04 1.84
C GLN A 188 23.18 17.76 3.08
N ALA A 189 23.76 18.05 4.25
CA ALA A 189 23.03 17.98 5.51
C ALA A 189 21.74 18.80 5.43
N TYR A 190 20.65 18.26 5.96
CA TYR A 190 19.33 18.93 6.00
C TYR A 190 18.83 19.40 4.63
N SER A 191 19.20 18.70 3.56
CA SER A 191 18.81 19.01 2.18
C SER A 191 18.19 17.80 1.49
N SER A 192 17.52 18.02 0.37
CA SER A 192 16.84 16.95 -0.40
C SER A 192 17.44 16.77 -1.79
N ALA A 193 17.47 15.53 -2.26
CA ALA A 193 17.57 15.21 -3.69
C ALA A 193 16.17 15.05 -4.28
N LYS A 194 15.89 15.76 -5.37
CA LYS A 194 14.63 15.65 -6.11
C LYS A 194 14.78 14.66 -7.26
N VAL A 195 13.85 13.71 -7.38
CA VAL A 195 13.92 12.62 -8.37
C VAL A 195 12.69 12.64 -9.26
N LYS A 196 12.89 12.68 -10.59
CA LYS A 196 11.79 12.60 -11.56
C LYS A 196 11.32 11.15 -11.70
N ILE A 197 10.03 10.93 -11.46
CA ILE A 197 9.39 9.60 -11.56
C ILE A 197 8.45 9.56 -12.75
N ALA A 198 7.40 10.38 -12.74
CA ALA A 198 6.38 10.36 -13.77
C ALA A 198 6.95 10.80 -15.12
N GLY A 199 6.76 9.97 -16.15
CA GLY A 199 7.33 10.19 -17.49
C GLY A 199 8.83 9.89 -17.61
N ASN A 200 9.47 9.31 -16.59
CA ASN A 200 10.87 8.89 -16.66
C ASN A 200 10.99 7.50 -17.29
N GLY A 201 11.71 7.39 -18.41
CA GLY A 201 11.85 6.13 -19.14
C GLY A 201 10.49 5.60 -19.63
N LYS A 202 10.12 4.38 -19.22
CA LYS A 202 8.83 3.76 -19.55
C LYS A 202 7.76 3.94 -18.46
N ILE A 203 8.02 4.76 -17.45
CA ILE A 203 7.07 5.05 -16.38
C ILE A 203 6.02 6.06 -16.90
N PRO A 204 4.72 5.76 -16.82
CA PRO A 204 3.67 6.68 -17.27
C PRO A 204 3.69 8.06 -16.58
N ALA A 205 3.09 9.07 -17.21
CA ALA A 205 3.00 10.41 -16.64
C ALA A 205 1.93 10.54 -15.52
N ASN A 206 0.98 9.60 -15.47
CA ASN A 206 -0.15 9.58 -14.53
C ASN A 206 0.04 8.62 -13.35
N VAL A 207 1.29 8.26 -13.02
CA VAL A 207 1.60 7.44 -11.84
C VAL A 207 1.22 8.16 -10.54
N THR A 208 0.64 7.41 -9.61
CA THR A 208 0.14 7.92 -8.32
C THR A 208 1.13 7.64 -7.19
N ALA A 209 1.86 6.53 -7.28
CA ALA A 209 2.92 6.15 -6.33
C ALA A 209 3.99 5.30 -7.02
N VAL A 210 5.13 5.12 -6.34
CA VAL A 210 6.25 4.32 -6.82
C VAL A 210 6.81 3.44 -5.71
N ALA A 211 7.24 2.24 -6.09
CA ALA A 211 7.94 1.27 -5.23
C ALA A 211 9.44 1.31 -5.55
N LEU A 212 10.26 1.69 -4.57
CA LEU A 212 11.70 1.94 -4.71
C LEU A 212 12.48 1.23 -3.61
N ASN A 213 13.66 0.70 -3.93
CA ASN A 213 14.68 0.46 -2.92
C ASN A 213 15.60 1.69 -2.82
N VAL A 214 15.60 2.34 -1.64
CA VAL A 214 16.40 3.54 -1.39
C VAL A 214 17.60 3.16 -0.53
N THR A 215 18.81 3.53 -0.99
CA THR A 215 20.06 3.23 -0.29
C THR A 215 20.80 4.50 0.08
N ALA A 216 21.20 4.60 1.35
CA ALA A 216 22.18 5.59 1.80
C ALA A 216 23.57 4.94 1.83
N THR A 217 24.58 5.63 1.30
CA THR A 217 25.97 5.20 1.31
C THR A 217 26.91 6.39 1.54
N ASN A 218 28.18 6.12 1.76
CA ASN A 218 29.18 7.11 2.14
C ASN A 218 28.72 7.99 3.33
N THR A 219 28.18 7.33 4.37
CA THR A 219 27.62 7.99 5.56
C THR A 219 28.73 8.30 6.57
N TYR A 220 28.85 9.54 7.04
CA TYR A 220 29.89 9.93 8.03
C TYR A 220 29.37 10.04 9.47
N ASN A 221 28.08 10.37 9.61
CA ASN A 221 27.39 10.46 10.89
C ASN A 221 26.11 9.62 10.85
N PRO A 222 25.58 9.20 12.01
CA PRO A 222 24.25 8.62 12.06
C PRO A 222 23.19 9.63 11.57
N GLY A 223 22.14 9.11 10.96
CA GLY A 223 21.08 9.92 10.39
C GLY A 223 19.96 9.10 9.79
N HIS A 224 19.12 9.79 9.02
CA HIS A 224 17.98 9.17 8.35
C HIS A 224 17.69 9.81 7.00
N VAL A 225 16.94 9.08 6.19
CA VAL A 225 16.31 9.56 4.95
C VAL A 225 14.79 9.55 5.11
N THR A 226 14.17 10.67 4.78
CA THR A 226 12.71 10.78 4.61
C THR A 226 12.40 10.90 3.13
N VAL A 227 11.53 10.02 2.62
CA VAL A 227 11.10 10.00 1.22
C VAL A 227 9.64 10.46 1.16
N TYR A 228 9.35 11.46 0.33
CA TYR A 228 8.02 12.07 0.28
C TYR A 228 7.69 12.61 -1.12
N PRO A 229 6.40 12.85 -1.43
CA PRO A 229 5.99 13.37 -2.73
C PRO A 229 6.55 14.77 -2.97
N GLY A 230 7.10 15.04 -4.17
CA GLY A 230 7.66 16.35 -4.51
C GLY A 230 6.63 17.48 -4.42
N GLY A 231 7.08 18.65 -3.96
CA GLY A 231 6.21 19.80 -3.79
C GLY A 231 5.20 19.69 -2.64
N THR A 232 5.39 18.74 -1.73
CA THR A 232 4.61 18.60 -0.49
C THR A 232 5.46 18.89 0.74
N THR A 233 4.81 19.12 1.89
CA THR A 233 5.52 19.29 3.16
C THR A 233 6.16 17.96 3.58
N ARG A 234 7.46 18.00 3.90
CA ARG A 234 8.19 16.84 4.41
C ARG A 234 7.54 16.29 5.68
N PRO A 235 7.22 14.99 5.73
CA PRO A 235 6.77 14.31 6.96
C PRO A 235 7.84 14.30 8.07
N THR A 236 7.42 14.06 9.30
CA THR A 236 8.33 13.89 10.46
C THR A 236 8.83 12.45 10.64
N THR A 237 8.33 11.52 9.83
CA THR A 237 8.73 10.11 9.84
C THR A 237 9.98 9.88 8.99
N SER A 238 10.71 8.80 9.29
CA SER A 238 11.84 8.35 8.48
C SER A 238 11.49 7.08 7.73
N ASN A 239 12.12 6.88 6.57
CA ASN A 239 12.05 5.62 5.84
C ASN A 239 13.30 4.78 6.15
N LEU A 240 14.48 5.38 6.03
CA LEU A 240 15.76 4.70 6.21
C LEU A 240 16.55 5.37 7.33
N ASN A 241 17.15 4.60 8.23
CA ASN A 241 18.02 5.08 9.29
C ASN A 241 19.37 4.39 9.10
N PHE A 242 20.45 5.14 9.32
CA PHE A 242 21.81 4.66 9.10
C PHE A 242 22.75 5.15 10.19
N GLU A 243 23.79 4.38 10.44
CA GLU A 243 24.95 4.76 11.24
C GLU A 243 26.09 5.27 10.35
N ALA A 244 27.14 5.78 10.96
CA ALA A 244 28.39 6.11 10.26
C ALA A 244 29.01 4.86 9.60
N ASN A 245 29.61 5.05 8.42
CA ASN A 245 30.28 4.03 7.60
C ASN A 245 29.39 2.85 7.21
N GLN A 246 28.10 3.12 6.97
CA GLN A 246 27.14 2.12 6.52
C GLN A 246 26.75 2.34 5.06
N THR A 247 26.40 1.24 4.40
CA THR A 247 25.61 1.24 3.17
C THR A 247 24.39 0.42 3.46
N VAL A 248 23.23 1.05 3.56
CA VAL A 248 22.00 0.41 4.00
C VAL A 248 20.83 0.78 3.08
N PRO A 249 20.10 -0.22 2.57
CA PRO A 249 18.88 -0.02 1.82
C PRO A 249 17.64 -0.11 2.71
N ASN A 250 16.53 0.50 2.28
CA ASN A 250 15.18 0.13 2.71
C ASN A 250 14.23 0.25 1.52
N MET A 251 13.27 -0.67 1.42
CA MET A 251 12.17 -0.56 0.47
C MET A 251 11.23 0.59 0.87
N VAL A 252 10.67 1.27 -0.11
CA VAL A 252 9.77 2.42 0.09
C VAL A 252 8.65 2.34 -0.94
N VAL A 253 7.42 2.52 -0.48
CA VAL A 253 6.28 2.88 -1.35
C VAL A 253 5.89 4.32 -1.01
N VAL A 254 5.98 5.20 -1.99
CA VAL A 254 5.78 6.65 -1.78
C VAL A 254 4.89 7.23 -2.89
N PRO A 255 3.92 8.11 -2.56
CA PRO A 255 3.16 8.81 -3.59
C PRO A 255 4.04 9.74 -4.43
N VAL A 256 3.64 9.95 -5.68
CA VAL A 256 4.34 10.87 -6.58
C VAL A 256 3.67 12.25 -6.49
N GLY A 257 4.47 13.30 -6.37
CA GLY A 257 3.99 14.68 -6.31
C GLY A 257 3.28 15.08 -7.61
N LYS A 258 2.46 16.14 -7.56
CA LYS A 258 1.75 16.66 -8.77
C LYS A 258 2.70 17.11 -9.88
N ASP A 259 3.95 17.42 -9.55
CA ASP A 259 5.02 17.73 -10.51
C ASP A 259 5.70 16.47 -11.11
N GLY A 260 5.22 15.29 -10.73
CA GLY A 260 5.73 14.00 -11.17
C GLY A 260 7.02 13.57 -10.48
N THR A 261 7.34 14.13 -9.31
CA THR A 261 8.61 13.88 -8.60
C THR A 261 8.41 13.38 -7.18
N ILE A 262 9.51 12.88 -6.60
CA ILE A 262 9.65 12.61 -5.17
C ILE A 262 10.88 13.36 -4.65
N GLU A 263 10.97 13.51 -3.33
CA GLU A 263 12.12 14.07 -2.65
C GLU A 263 12.68 13.09 -1.63
N LEU A 264 14.01 12.96 -1.60
CA LEU A 264 14.76 12.18 -0.61
C LEU A 264 15.55 13.16 0.25
N TYR A 265 15.07 13.39 1.46
CA TYR A 265 15.68 14.32 2.42
C TYR A 265 16.74 13.63 3.26
N ASN A 266 17.95 14.20 3.31
CA ASN A 266 19.00 13.81 4.24
C ASN A 266 18.83 14.52 5.59
N GLY A 267 18.39 13.79 6.60
CA GLY A 267 18.23 14.28 7.97
C GLY A 267 19.46 14.16 8.87
N SER A 268 20.65 13.90 8.30
CA SER A 268 21.91 13.83 9.05
C SER A 268 22.66 15.17 9.10
N TRP A 269 23.68 15.23 9.96
CA TRP A 269 24.56 16.40 10.13
C TRP A 269 25.61 16.55 9.03
N THR A 270 25.77 15.55 8.16
CA THR A 270 26.79 15.53 7.10
C THR A 270 26.17 15.22 5.75
N ALA A 271 26.89 15.48 4.67
CA ALA A 271 26.44 15.04 3.35
C ALA A 271 26.47 13.50 3.23
N VAL A 272 25.57 12.94 2.41
CA VAL A 272 25.48 11.49 2.12
C VAL A 272 25.23 11.25 0.65
N ASP A 273 25.60 10.08 0.14
CA ASP A 273 25.17 9.64 -1.18
C ASP A 273 23.88 8.84 -1.10
N LEU A 274 22.97 9.11 -2.04
CA LEU A 274 21.67 8.46 -2.14
C LEU A 274 21.53 7.75 -3.49
N ILE A 275 20.98 6.54 -3.45
CA ILE A 275 20.66 5.72 -4.61
C ILE A 275 19.19 5.32 -4.50
N ALA A 276 18.47 5.34 -5.61
CA ALA A 276 17.09 4.83 -5.67
C ALA A 276 16.89 3.95 -6.91
N ASP A 277 16.52 2.70 -6.67
CA ASP A 277 16.25 1.71 -7.70
C ASP A 277 14.74 1.37 -7.70
N ILE A 278 14.04 1.56 -8.82
CA ILE A 278 12.59 1.28 -8.96
C ILE A 278 12.33 -0.19 -9.25
N THR A 279 11.27 -0.75 -8.66
CA THR A 279 10.77 -2.11 -8.96
C THR A 279 9.31 -2.16 -9.39
N GLY A 280 8.61 -1.02 -9.35
CA GLY A 280 7.26 -0.89 -9.91
C GLY A 280 6.63 0.45 -9.57
N TYR A 281 5.44 0.68 -10.13
CA TYR A 281 4.68 1.92 -9.94
C TYR A 281 3.18 1.62 -9.80
N PHE A 282 2.45 2.58 -9.27
CA PHE A 282 1.00 2.50 -9.08
C PHE A 282 0.28 3.51 -9.99
N THR A 283 -0.88 3.12 -10.53
CA THR A 283 -1.74 3.97 -11.36
C THR A 283 -3.21 3.76 -11.02
N HIS A 284 -4.07 4.73 -11.34
CA HIS A 284 -5.52 4.56 -11.26
C HIS A 284 -6.11 3.63 -12.33
N SER A 285 -5.31 3.16 -13.29
CA SER A 285 -5.72 2.14 -14.26
C SER A 285 -5.59 0.75 -13.67
N ALA A 286 -6.56 -0.12 -13.97
CA ALA A 286 -6.53 -1.53 -13.60
C ALA A 286 -5.21 -2.20 -14.05
N ALA A 287 -4.57 -2.91 -13.11
CA ALA A 287 -3.34 -3.64 -13.35
C ALA A 287 -3.24 -4.88 -12.45
N SER A 288 -2.42 -4.86 -11.40
CA SER A 288 -2.35 -5.91 -10.40
C SER A 288 -2.62 -5.36 -9.01
N GLY A 289 -3.72 -5.77 -8.39
CA GLY A 289 -3.97 -5.51 -6.98
C GLY A 289 -3.04 -6.34 -6.08
N TYR A 290 -3.09 -6.11 -4.77
CA TYR A 290 -2.30 -6.83 -3.77
C TYR A 290 -3.12 -7.87 -3.03
N THR A 291 -2.51 -9.04 -2.78
CA THR A 291 -3.02 -10.05 -1.84
C THR A 291 -1.99 -10.26 -0.74
N PRO A 292 -2.28 -9.84 0.50
CA PRO A 292 -1.41 -10.10 1.63
C PRO A 292 -1.50 -11.56 2.08
N MET A 293 -0.44 -12.03 2.74
CA MET A 293 -0.35 -13.39 3.28
C MET A 293 0.14 -13.34 4.72
N THR A 294 -0.18 -14.37 5.49
CA THR A 294 0.63 -14.70 6.68
C THR A 294 2.02 -15.08 6.17
N PRO A 295 3.10 -14.47 6.69
CA PRO A 295 4.44 -14.73 6.18
C PRO A 295 4.79 -16.21 6.17
N VAL A 296 5.28 -16.71 5.04
CA VAL A 296 5.69 -18.12 4.89
C VAL A 296 7.12 -18.19 4.38
N ARG A 297 7.92 -19.09 4.96
CA ARG A 297 9.29 -19.31 4.49
C ARG A 297 9.28 -20.14 3.21
N ALA A 298 9.69 -19.54 2.10
CA ALA A 298 9.88 -20.25 0.84
C ALA A 298 11.29 -20.87 0.77
N VAL A 299 12.30 -20.16 1.25
CA VAL A 299 13.71 -20.59 1.16
C VAL A 299 14.41 -20.46 2.51
N ASP A 300 15.17 -21.50 2.86
CA ASP A 300 16.22 -21.45 3.89
C ASP A 300 17.40 -22.30 3.43
N THR A 301 18.46 -21.66 2.91
CA THR A 301 19.62 -22.40 2.39
C THR A 301 20.37 -23.17 3.47
N ARG A 302 20.20 -22.82 4.76
CA ARG A 302 20.84 -23.53 5.88
C ARG A 302 20.21 -24.90 6.10
N ALA A 303 18.91 -25.00 5.84
CA ALA A 303 18.10 -26.20 6.03
C ALA A 303 17.83 -26.98 4.73
N GLY A 304 18.22 -26.44 3.57
CA GLY A 304 17.91 -27.04 2.27
C GLY A 304 16.43 -26.91 1.87
N GLN A 305 15.72 -25.93 2.44
CA GLN A 305 14.32 -25.65 2.12
C GLN A 305 14.24 -24.76 0.89
N GLY A 306 13.52 -25.19 -0.14
CA GLY A 306 13.29 -24.42 -1.38
C GLY A 306 14.54 -24.19 -2.25
N ALA A 307 15.73 -24.54 -1.77
CA ALA A 307 17.01 -24.45 -2.46
C ALA A 307 17.97 -25.52 -1.91
N PRO A 308 19.04 -25.91 -2.64
CA PRO A 308 20.06 -26.81 -2.11
C PRO A 308 20.66 -26.32 -0.78
N GLN A 309 20.94 -27.26 0.13
CA GLN A 309 21.54 -26.92 1.41
C GLN A 309 22.98 -26.40 1.21
N GLY A 310 23.27 -25.24 1.80
CA GLY A 310 24.57 -24.58 1.75
C GLY A 310 24.49 -23.15 1.23
N GLN A 311 25.57 -22.41 1.46
CA GLN A 311 25.63 -21.00 1.10
C GLN A 311 25.56 -20.79 -0.42
N VAL A 312 24.86 -19.73 -0.82
CA VAL A 312 24.93 -19.21 -2.19
C VAL A 312 26.37 -18.75 -2.43
N PRO A 313 27.10 -19.33 -3.40
CA PRO A 313 28.50 -18.99 -3.62
C PRO A 313 28.64 -17.51 -4.00
N GLY A 314 29.83 -16.96 -3.76
CA GLY A 314 30.14 -15.61 -4.20
C GLY A 314 29.96 -15.49 -5.72
N ARG A 315 29.34 -14.40 -6.16
CA ARG A 315 28.96 -14.16 -7.56
C ARG A 315 28.01 -15.23 -8.13
N GLY A 316 27.37 -16.01 -7.26
CA GLY A 316 26.38 -17.03 -7.62
C GLY A 316 24.95 -16.52 -7.52
N THR A 317 24.03 -17.28 -8.13
CA THR A 317 22.59 -17.01 -8.10
C THR A 317 21.84 -18.26 -7.66
N ILE A 318 20.80 -18.10 -6.86
CA ILE A 318 19.77 -19.11 -6.64
C ILE A 318 18.45 -18.68 -7.28
N GLY A 319 17.73 -19.64 -7.88
CA GLY A 319 16.38 -19.44 -8.38
C GLY A 319 15.35 -19.93 -7.36
N VAL A 320 14.34 -19.12 -7.10
CA VAL A 320 13.28 -19.36 -6.11
C VAL A 320 11.96 -19.54 -6.84
N GLN A 321 11.39 -20.75 -6.82
CA GLN A 321 10.06 -21.01 -7.39
C GLN A 321 8.97 -20.49 -6.46
N LEU A 322 8.16 -19.55 -6.95
CA LEU A 322 7.08 -18.93 -6.18
C LEU A 322 5.73 -19.11 -6.87
N GLY A 323 5.63 -18.72 -8.15
CA GLY A 323 4.43 -18.84 -8.96
C GLY A 323 4.02 -20.31 -9.14
N GLY A 324 2.74 -20.59 -8.93
CA GLY A 324 2.16 -21.93 -8.97
C GLY A 324 2.46 -22.79 -7.73
N TRP A 325 3.16 -22.26 -6.72
CA TRP A 325 3.55 -23.01 -5.52
C TRP A 325 3.19 -22.28 -4.23
N TYR A 326 3.75 -21.09 -4.03
CA TYR A 326 3.47 -20.22 -2.88
C TYR A 326 2.47 -19.12 -3.22
N VAL A 327 2.45 -18.70 -4.48
CA VAL A 327 1.54 -17.68 -5.01
C VAL A 327 0.91 -18.18 -6.31
N PRO A 328 -0.22 -17.63 -6.77
CA PRO A 328 -0.85 -18.01 -8.03
C PRO A 328 0.11 -17.91 -9.23
N ALA A 329 -0.11 -18.74 -10.24
CA ALA A 329 0.76 -18.77 -11.43
C ALA A 329 0.69 -17.48 -12.27
N ASN A 330 -0.40 -16.70 -12.14
CA ASN A 330 -0.58 -15.41 -12.78
C ASN A 330 -0.12 -14.22 -11.90
N ALA A 331 0.56 -14.48 -10.78
CA ALA A 331 1.19 -13.41 -9.99
C ALA A 331 2.24 -12.68 -10.87
N THR A 332 2.14 -11.36 -10.92
CA THR A 332 3.00 -10.49 -11.72
C THR A 332 4.19 -9.97 -10.92
N ALA A 333 4.04 -9.86 -9.60
CA ALA A 333 5.11 -9.55 -8.65
C ALA A 333 4.85 -10.20 -7.29
N VAL A 334 5.90 -10.33 -6.49
CA VAL A 334 5.85 -10.83 -5.11
C VAL A 334 6.42 -9.81 -4.14
N ALA A 335 5.83 -9.74 -2.95
CA ALA A 335 6.36 -9.03 -1.80
C ALA A 335 7.05 -10.03 -0.87
N LEU A 336 8.33 -9.80 -0.59
CA LEU A 336 9.21 -10.71 0.13
C LEU A 336 9.91 -9.98 1.28
N ASN A 337 10.32 -10.74 2.30
CA ASN A 337 11.46 -10.39 3.13
C ASN A 337 12.64 -11.28 2.71
N VAL A 338 13.74 -10.65 2.29
CA VAL A 338 14.96 -11.36 1.90
C VAL A 338 16.02 -11.12 2.95
N THR A 339 16.55 -12.20 3.52
CA THR A 339 17.56 -12.13 4.60
C THR A 339 18.88 -12.73 4.12
N ALA A 340 19.98 -12.00 4.31
CA ALA A 340 21.32 -12.55 4.28
C ALA A 340 21.73 -12.97 5.69
N THR A 341 22.29 -14.17 5.85
CA THR A 341 22.82 -14.66 7.14
C THR A 341 24.10 -15.46 6.92
N ASN A 342 24.96 -15.51 7.93
CA ASN A 342 26.32 -16.06 7.84
C ASN A 342 27.17 -15.58 6.64
N PRO A 343 27.10 -14.31 6.19
CA PRO A 343 27.94 -13.85 5.08
C PRO A 343 29.41 -13.92 5.48
N ARG A 344 30.27 -14.44 4.58
CA ARG A 344 31.71 -14.57 4.85
C ARG A 344 32.49 -13.28 4.62
N GLU A 345 31.95 -12.38 3.80
CA GLU A 345 32.53 -11.07 3.45
C GLU A 345 31.41 -10.04 3.30
N ASP A 346 31.79 -8.76 3.17
CA ASP A 346 30.87 -7.68 2.86
C ASP A 346 30.30 -7.86 1.44
N GLY A 347 29.03 -7.48 1.25
CA GLY A 347 28.40 -7.59 -0.05
C GLY A 347 26.94 -7.18 -0.06
N HIS A 348 26.23 -7.68 -1.07
CA HIS A 348 24.82 -7.45 -1.23
C HIS A 348 24.10 -8.62 -1.89
N LEU A 349 22.78 -8.69 -1.70
CA LEU A 349 21.88 -9.51 -2.48
C LEU A 349 21.11 -8.65 -3.48
N THR A 350 20.87 -9.21 -4.66
CA THR A 350 20.00 -8.63 -5.71
C THR A 350 18.90 -9.61 -6.04
N ALA A 351 17.65 -9.19 -5.90
CA ALA A 351 16.46 -9.95 -6.29
C ALA A 351 15.94 -9.42 -7.63
N TYR A 352 15.66 -10.31 -8.58
CA TYR A 352 15.23 -9.96 -9.94
C TYR A 352 14.43 -11.09 -10.59
N PRO A 353 13.55 -10.81 -11.57
CA PRO A 353 12.81 -11.85 -12.27
C PRO A 353 13.77 -12.82 -12.97
N SER A 354 13.42 -14.10 -12.98
CA SER A 354 14.09 -15.09 -13.83
C SER A 354 13.93 -14.77 -15.32
N GLY A 355 14.79 -15.34 -16.16
CA GLY A 355 14.84 -15.03 -17.59
C GLY A 355 15.51 -13.71 -17.94
N GLN A 356 16.04 -12.98 -16.95
CA GLN A 356 16.82 -11.75 -17.13
C GLN A 356 18.22 -11.88 -16.54
N GLN A 357 19.15 -11.02 -16.97
CA GLN A 357 20.45 -10.86 -16.32
C GLN A 357 20.28 -10.12 -14.99
N ALA A 358 21.10 -10.46 -13.99
CA ALA A 358 21.13 -9.72 -12.73
C ALA A 358 21.35 -8.22 -12.98
N PRO A 359 20.45 -7.33 -12.53
CA PRO A 359 20.61 -5.90 -12.67
C PRO A 359 21.71 -5.38 -11.73
N ASN A 360 22.28 -4.21 -12.03
CA ASN A 360 23.24 -3.52 -11.15
C ASN A 360 22.55 -2.74 -10.02
N THR A 361 21.62 -3.40 -9.32
CA THR A 361 20.85 -2.88 -8.20
C THR A 361 21.09 -3.76 -6.99
N SER A 362 21.01 -3.22 -5.76
CA SER A 362 21.11 -4.01 -4.53
C SER A 362 19.82 -3.94 -3.76
N ASN A 363 19.37 -5.04 -3.17
CA ASN A 363 18.20 -5.09 -2.28
C ASN A 363 18.61 -5.21 -0.82
N VAL A 364 19.62 -6.03 -0.50
CA VAL A 364 20.09 -6.23 0.89
C VAL A 364 21.59 -5.96 0.91
N ASN A 365 22.08 -5.04 1.74
CA ASN A 365 23.51 -4.79 1.92
C ASN A 365 23.95 -5.29 3.28
N PHE A 366 25.04 -6.03 3.33
CA PHE A 366 25.49 -6.72 4.55
C PHE A 366 27.01 -6.61 4.73
N LYS A 367 27.42 -6.69 6.00
CA LYS A 367 28.80 -6.91 6.42
C LYS A 367 29.06 -8.38 6.70
N ALA A 368 30.32 -8.79 6.68
CA ALA A 368 30.71 -10.13 7.12
C ALA A 368 30.11 -10.44 8.51
N LYS A 369 29.57 -11.67 8.66
CA LYS A 369 28.88 -12.18 9.86
C LYS A 369 27.59 -11.47 10.26
N GLN A 370 27.13 -10.48 9.50
CA GLN A 370 25.88 -9.78 9.79
C GLN A 370 24.67 -10.61 9.31
N THR A 371 23.64 -10.72 10.15
CA THR A 371 22.31 -11.11 9.68
C THR A 371 21.47 -9.87 9.46
N VAL A 372 20.92 -9.69 8.26
CA VAL A 372 20.13 -8.52 7.89
C VAL A 372 19.08 -8.88 6.84
N ALA A 373 17.88 -8.34 7.02
CA ALA A 373 16.77 -8.46 6.09
C ALA A 373 16.40 -7.09 5.50
N ASN A 374 15.83 -7.12 4.30
CA ASN A 374 15.11 -6.00 3.71
C ASN A 374 13.83 -6.52 3.05
N SER A 375 12.79 -5.69 3.02
CA SER A 375 11.61 -5.95 2.21
C SER A 375 11.95 -5.78 0.73
N VAL A 376 11.31 -6.56 -0.14
CA VAL A 376 11.55 -6.56 -1.58
C VAL A 376 10.22 -6.76 -2.30
N ILE A 377 9.88 -5.85 -3.22
CA ILE A 377 8.88 -6.11 -4.26
C ILE A 377 9.62 -6.41 -5.56
N VAL A 378 9.39 -7.58 -6.15
CA VAL A 378 10.11 -8.03 -7.34
C VAL A 378 9.16 -8.67 -8.35
N PRO A 379 9.28 -8.34 -9.65
CA PRO A 379 8.52 -9.02 -10.70
C PRO A 379 8.81 -10.53 -10.71
N VAL A 380 7.79 -11.33 -11.03
CA VAL A 380 7.96 -12.78 -11.23
C VAL A 380 8.32 -13.03 -12.70
N GLY A 381 9.34 -13.86 -12.95
CA GLY A 381 9.70 -14.23 -14.31
C GLY A 381 8.70 -15.21 -14.94
N PRO A 382 8.77 -15.44 -16.26
CA PRO A 382 7.76 -16.22 -16.99
C PRO A 382 7.68 -17.70 -16.59
N ASP A 383 8.69 -18.22 -15.88
CA ASP A 383 8.69 -19.58 -15.30
C ASP A 383 8.20 -19.63 -13.84
N GLY A 384 7.64 -18.52 -13.33
CA GLY A 384 7.16 -18.41 -11.95
C GLY A 384 8.26 -18.19 -10.91
N LYS A 385 9.50 -17.90 -11.33
CA LYS A 385 10.65 -17.74 -10.42
C LYS A 385 11.09 -16.30 -10.23
N VAL A 386 11.77 -16.10 -9.10
CA VAL A 386 12.62 -14.95 -8.80
C VAL A 386 14.03 -15.46 -8.57
N ASN A 387 15.03 -14.75 -9.07
CA ASN A 387 16.44 -15.03 -8.80
C ASN A 387 16.95 -14.16 -7.65
N VAL A 388 17.80 -14.71 -6.79
CA VAL A 388 18.59 -13.99 -5.80
C VAL A 388 20.07 -14.19 -6.08
N PHE A 389 20.75 -13.11 -6.48
CA PHE A 389 22.18 -13.08 -6.76
C PHE A 389 22.96 -12.60 -5.53
N ASN A 390 24.05 -13.30 -5.22
CA ASN A 390 25.03 -12.89 -4.21
C ASN A 390 26.15 -12.08 -4.88
N GLY A 391 26.14 -10.76 -4.65
CA GLY A 391 27.14 -9.84 -5.19
C GLY A 391 28.51 -9.90 -4.51
N ALA A 392 28.63 -10.55 -3.36
CA ALA A 392 29.89 -10.75 -2.64
C ALA A 392 30.83 -11.72 -3.39
N TRP A 393 32.11 -11.69 -3.04
CA TRP A 393 33.11 -12.66 -3.56
C TRP A 393 33.10 -13.98 -2.78
N ALA A 394 32.63 -13.96 -1.54
CA ALA A 394 32.44 -15.15 -0.71
C ALA A 394 30.96 -15.51 -0.52
N GLY A 395 30.71 -16.71 0.00
CA GLY A 395 29.35 -17.24 0.19
C GLY A 395 28.56 -16.58 1.32
N THR A 396 27.23 -16.62 1.21
CA THR A 396 26.26 -16.25 2.26
C THR A 396 25.08 -17.21 2.23
N ASP A 397 24.46 -17.46 3.39
CA ASP A 397 23.15 -18.10 3.43
C ASP A 397 22.06 -17.08 3.11
N VAL A 398 20.97 -17.56 2.50
CA VAL A 398 19.83 -16.75 2.09
C VAL A 398 18.55 -17.37 2.63
N ILE A 399 17.68 -16.52 3.18
CA ILE A 399 16.32 -16.86 3.57
C ILE A 399 15.37 -15.96 2.79
N VAL A 400 14.29 -16.55 2.29
CA VAL A 400 13.21 -15.81 1.60
C VAL A 400 11.89 -16.16 2.25
N ASP A 401 11.27 -15.16 2.86
CA ASP A 401 9.91 -15.25 3.41
C ASP A 401 8.96 -14.48 2.48
N VAL A 402 7.84 -15.10 2.08
CA VAL A 402 6.80 -14.50 1.22
C VAL A 402 5.75 -13.84 2.11
N VAL A 403 5.46 -12.56 1.90
CA VAL A 403 4.49 -11.79 2.71
C VAL A 403 3.24 -11.38 1.91
N GLY A 404 3.28 -11.50 0.59
CA GLY A 404 2.15 -11.27 -0.29
C GLY A 404 2.55 -11.28 -1.76
N TYR A 405 1.58 -11.03 -2.64
CA TYR A 405 1.79 -10.97 -4.08
C TYR A 405 0.87 -9.97 -4.76
N TYR A 406 1.23 -9.62 -5.99
CA TYR A 406 0.41 -8.80 -6.88
C TYR A 406 -0.05 -9.63 -8.06
N SER A 407 -1.32 -9.58 -8.39
CA SER A 407 -1.89 -10.25 -9.57
C SER A 407 -3.10 -9.51 -10.13
N PRO A 408 -3.50 -9.75 -11.39
CA PRO A 408 -4.73 -9.18 -11.95
C PRO A 408 -6.00 -9.58 -11.19
N ASP A 409 -6.00 -10.73 -10.51
CA ASP A 409 -7.16 -11.23 -9.75
C ASP A 409 -7.17 -10.73 -8.30
N SER A 410 -6.07 -10.13 -7.84
CA SER A 410 -5.96 -9.58 -6.50
C SER A 410 -6.78 -8.30 -6.38
N SER A 411 -7.56 -8.16 -5.31
CA SER A 411 -8.49 -7.04 -5.13
C SER A 411 -7.96 -5.88 -4.30
N GLY A 412 -6.79 -6.00 -3.66
CA GLY A 412 -6.26 -4.96 -2.78
C GLY A 412 -5.64 -3.80 -3.56
N ALA A 413 -6.41 -2.74 -3.78
CA ALA A 413 -5.94 -1.50 -4.39
C ALA A 413 -5.16 -0.65 -3.37
N TYR A 414 -4.04 -0.05 -3.78
CA TYR A 414 -3.24 0.80 -2.91
C TYR A 414 -3.94 2.15 -2.65
N MET A 415 -3.97 2.53 -1.38
CA MET A 415 -4.43 3.80 -0.87
C MET A 415 -3.31 4.49 -0.08
N SER A 416 -2.89 5.66 -0.55
CA SER A 416 -1.88 6.46 0.14
C SER A 416 -2.46 7.21 1.34
N VAL A 417 -1.71 7.29 2.43
CA VAL A 417 -2.04 8.15 3.58
C VAL A 417 -0.91 9.13 3.83
N ALA A 418 -1.19 10.23 4.53
CA ALA A 418 -0.12 11.07 5.04
C ALA A 418 0.72 10.25 6.06
N PRO A 419 2.06 10.17 5.91
CA PRO A 419 2.86 9.37 6.82
C PRO A 419 2.65 9.80 8.27
N SER A 420 2.28 8.84 9.12
CA SER A 420 1.90 9.09 10.51
C SER A 420 2.44 8.02 11.44
N ARG A 421 2.86 8.44 12.64
CA ARG A 421 3.28 7.51 13.69
C ARG A 421 2.08 6.84 14.33
N ARG A 422 2.08 5.51 14.35
CA ARG A 422 1.04 4.67 14.97
C ARG A 422 1.48 4.07 16.29
N LEU A 423 2.79 3.92 16.51
CA LEU A 423 3.36 3.45 17.76
C LEU A 423 4.73 4.09 18.01
N ASP A 424 5.01 4.47 19.25
CA ASP A 424 6.34 4.81 19.75
C ASP A 424 6.51 4.32 21.20
N THR A 425 7.10 3.14 21.39
CA THR A 425 7.23 2.53 22.72
C THR A 425 8.09 3.35 23.68
N ARG A 426 8.95 4.24 23.16
CA ARG A 426 9.87 5.06 23.94
C ARG A 426 9.18 6.17 24.73
N SER A 427 8.03 6.64 24.25
CA SER A 427 7.43 7.89 24.75
C SER A 427 5.94 7.77 25.08
N TRP A 428 5.23 6.76 24.57
CA TRP A 428 3.78 6.66 24.71
C TRP A 428 3.32 5.80 25.90
N GLY A 429 4.16 5.65 26.93
CA GLY A 429 3.80 4.95 28.17
C GLY A 429 3.67 3.43 28.08
N TYR A 430 3.91 2.83 26.91
CA TYR A 430 3.98 1.37 26.72
C TYR A 430 5.23 0.76 27.35
N GLY A 431 6.34 1.49 27.27
CA GLY A 431 7.65 0.94 27.59
C GLY A 431 8.16 -0.02 26.51
N PRO A 432 9.42 -0.46 26.62
CA PRO A 432 10.03 -1.37 25.66
C PRO A 432 9.24 -2.66 25.49
N MET A 433 9.28 -3.24 24.30
CA MET A 433 8.78 -4.59 24.05
C MET A 433 9.58 -5.62 24.85
N ASP A 434 8.87 -6.51 25.54
CA ASP A 434 9.50 -7.61 26.28
C ASP A 434 10.21 -8.61 25.37
N ALA A 435 11.23 -9.27 25.91
CA ALA A 435 11.94 -10.34 25.23
C ALA A 435 10.99 -11.49 24.88
N ARG A 436 11.09 -11.99 23.64
CA ARG A 436 10.29 -13.14 23.17
C ARG A 436 8.77 -12.93 23.26
N ASN A 437 8.29 -11.69 23.38
CA ASN A 437 6.88 -11.31 23.44
C ASN A 437 6.50 -10.44 22.23
N TYR A 438 5.22 -10.07 22.12
CA TYR A 438 4.71 -9.24 21.04
C TYR A 438 3.86 -8.08 21.54
N ILE A 439 3.71 -7.07 20.68
CA ILE A 439 2.67 -6.05 20.79
C ILE A 439 1.67 -6.31 19.67
N TRP A 440 0.39 -6.42 19.99
CA TRP A 440 -0.67 -6.43 18.98
C TRP A 440 -1.21 -5.01 18.76
N MET A 441 -1.47 -4.67 17.51
CA MET A 441 -2.05 -3.38 17.13
C MET A 441 -3.29 -3.62 16.28
N ASN A 442 -4.41 -3.10 16.74
CA ASN A 442 -5.58 -2.92 15.90
C ASN A 442 -5.34 -1.67 15.02
N ILE A 443 -5.03 -1.85 13.73
CA ILE A 443 -4.67 -0.73 12.85
C ILE A 443 -5.88 -0.19 12.10
N SER A 444 -6.76 -1.08 11.60
CA SER A 444 -7.95 -0.66 10.86
C SER A 444 -9.16 -0.40 11.75
N HIS A 445 -9.15 -0.81 13.02
CA HIS A 445 -10.27 -0.61 13.94
C HIS A 445 -11.61 -1.19 13.47
N GLY A 446 -11.55 -2.36 12.84
CA GLY A 446 -12.73 -3.05 12.35
C GLY A 446 -13.30 -2.47 11.05
N GLU A 447 -12.55 -1.60 10.35
CA GLU A 447 -12.98 -1.20 9.01
C GLU A 447 -13.00 -2.39 8.08
N PRO A 448 -14.14 -2.62 7.40
CA PRO A 448 -14.22 -3.63 6.38
C PRO A 448 -13.37 -3.25 5.17
N GLY A 449 -12.95 -4.26 4.39
CA GLY A 449 -12.27 -4.05 3.13
C GLY A 449 -10.77 -3.75 3.23
N ILE A 450 -10.20 -3.50 4.42
CA ILE A 450 -8.75 -3.34 4.53
C ILE A 450 -8.07 -4.71 4.43
N ALA A 451 -7.35 -4.96 3.33
CA ALA A 451 -6.61 -6.19 3.11
C ALA A 451 -5.27 -6.19 3.87
N GLY A 452 -4.60 -5.05 3.92
CA GLY A 452 -3.28 -4.96 4.54
C GLY A 452 -2.74 -3.54 4.60
N TYR A 453 -1.57 -3.39 5.20
CA TYR A 453 -0.97 -2.11 5.53
C TYR A 453 0.42 -1.98 4.95
N ILE A 454 0.81 -0.75 4.59
CA ILE A 454 2.19 -0.39 4.31
C ILE A 454 2.73 0.39 5.50
N LEU A 455 3.64 -0.24 6.24
CA LEU A 455 4.24 0.29 7.44
C LEU A 455 5.75 0.43 7.26
N ASN A 456 6.37 1.33 8.01
CA ASN A 456 7.80 1.27 8.29
C ASN A 456 7.95 0.98 9.79
N THR A 457 8.58 -0.14 10.10
CA THR A 457 8.91 -0.50 11.49
C THR A 457 10.34 -0.13 11.77
N THR A 458 10.60 0.52 12.90
CA THR A 458 11.97 0.80 13.38
C THR A 458 12.15 0.21 14.75
N VAL A 459 13.16 -0.65 14.89
CA VAL A 459 13.59 -1.16 16.19
C VAL A 459 14.82 -0.38 16.64
N THR A 460 14.83 0.05 17.90
CA THR A 460 15.91 0.83 18.51
C THR A 460 16.11 0.44 19.98
N ASN A 461 17.15 0.99 20.63
CA ASN A 461 17.54 0.61 21.99
C ASN A 461 17.72 -0.91 22.17
N THR A 462 18.26 -1.56 21.14
CA THR A 462 18.47 -3.01 21.10
C THR A 462 19.61 -3.41 22.05
N ARG A 463 19.38 -4.41 22.90
CA ARG A 463 20.37 -4.87 23.90
C ARG A 463 21.09 -6.15 23.50
N THR A 464 20.43 -7.00 22.73
CA THR A 464 20.97 -8.24 22.16
C THR A 464 20.64 -8.30 20.68
N ASP A 465 21.37 -9.13 19.93
CA ASP A 465 21.03 -9.46 18.55
C ASP A 465 19.63 -10.08 18.48
N GLY A 466 18.90 -9.79 17.41
CA GLY A 466 17.54 -10.26 17.28
C GLY A 466 16.89 -9.88 15.96
N PHE A 467 15.59 -10.15 15.89
CA PHE A 467 14.76 -9.80 14.74
C PHE A 467 13.32 -9.50 15.15
N LEU A 468 12.62 -8.76 14.30
CA LEU A 468 11.20 -8.51 14.41
C LEU A 468 10.50 -9.49 13.48
N SER A 469 9.40 -10.08 13.93
CA SER A 469 8.44 -10.70 13.03
C SER A 469 7.15 -9.91 13.07
N VAL A 470 6.56 -9.66 11.91
CA VAL A 470 5.25 -9.03 11.80
C VAL A 470 4.30 -9.99 11.10
N ALA A 471 3.15 -10.27 11.72
CA ALA A 471 2.18 -11.23 11.21
C ALA A 471 0.74 -10.76 11.50
N PRO A 472 -0.24 -11.16 10.67
CA PRO A 472 -1.64 -10.95 11.02
C PRO A 472 -2.00 -11.75 12.27
N ASP A 473 -2.90 -11.17 13.07
CA ASP A 473 -3.40 -11.81 14.28
C ASP A 473 -4.81 -12.40 14.07
N PRO A 474 -5.07 -13.66 14.50
CA PRO A 474 -6.36 -14.31 14.32
C PRO A 474 -7.43 -13.86 15.33
N ASN A 475 -7.07 -13.08 16.35
CA ASN A 475 -7.97 -12.60 17.39
C ASN A 475 -8.51 -11.20 17.06
N THR A 476 -9.69 -10.92 17.60
CA THR A 476 -10.30 -9.59 17.55
C THR A 476 -9.82 -8.72 18.71
N PRO A 477 -9.93 -7.39 18.59
CA PRO A 477 -9.67 -6.48 19.71
C PRO A 477 -10.53 -6.79 20.96
N ASP A 478 -11.78 -7.21 20.77
CA ASP A 478 -12.69 -7.56 21.87
C ASP A 478 -12.24 -8.82 22.60
N GLN A 479 -11.66 -9.80 21.90
CA GLN A 479 -11.12 -10.99 22.55
C GLN A 479 -10.00 -10.62 23.51
N TYR A 480 -9.07 -9.77 23.09
CA TYR A 480 -8.00 -9.28 23.98
C TYR A 480 -8.53 -8.45 25.16
N HIS A 481 -9.52 -7.58 24.94
CA HIS A 481 -10.11 -6.80 26.01
C HIS A 481 -10.82 -7.67 27.06
N ASN A 482 -11.37 -8.80 26.62
CA ASN A 482 -12.12 -9.73 27.47
C ASN A 482 -11.27 -10.88 28.03
N GLY A 483 -9.99 -11.00 27.63
CA GLY A 483 -9.11 -12.10 28.05
C GLY A 483 -9.54 -13.46 27.47
N THR A 484 -10.11 -13.46 26.25
CA THR A 484 -10.62 -14.65 25.54
C THR A 484 -9.89 -14.91 24.22
N GLU A 485 -8.74 -14.26 24.03
CA GLU A 485 -7.85 -14.49 22.90
C GLU A 485 -7.32 -15.92 22.84
N ASN A 486 -7.17 -16.43 21.63
CA ASN A 486 -6.48 -17.67 21.36
C ASN A 486 -4.96 -17.43 21.37
N GLU A 487 -4.21 -18.45 21.79
CA GLU A 487 -2.75 -18.44 21.70
C GLU A 487 -2.31 -18.37 20.23
N VAL A 488 -1.40 -17.44 19.95
CA VAL A 488 -0.89 -17.18 18.60
C VAL A 488 0.47 -17.85 18.44
N ALA A 489 0.63 -18.63 17.39
CA ALA A 489 1.89 -19.29 17.10
C ALA A 489 2.96 -18.26 16.74
N ARG A 490 4.06 -18.29 17.48
CA ARG A 490 5.20 -17.41 17.26
C ARG A 490 5.74 -17.54 15.82
N PRO A 491 5.72 -16.47 15.01
CA PRO A 491 6.22 -16.54 13.63
C PRO A 491 7.74 -16.73 13.58
N THR A 492 8.25 -17.31 12.49
CA THR A 492 9.69 -17.48 12.25
C THR A 492 10.25 -16.55 11.18
N ALA A 493 9.37 -15.84 10.46
CA ALA A 493 9.76 -14.92 9.39
C ALA A 493 10.55 -13.72 9.93
N SER A 494 11.60 -13.33 9.22
CA SER A 494 12.44 -12.18 9.59
C SER A 494 11.96 -10.94 8.86
N THR A 495 11.17 -10.10 9.53
CA THR A 495 10.78 -8.80 8.98
C THR A 495 11.96 -7.83 9.01
N LEU A 496 12.70 -7.72 10.11
CA LEU A 496 13.95 -6.97 10.16
C LEU A 496 14.89 -7.59 11.19
N ASN A 497 16.21 -7.53 10.97
CA ASN A 497 17.20 -8.07 11.90
C ASN A 497 18.14 -6.97 12.39
N TRP A 498 18.59 -7.08 13.64
CA TRP A 498 19.52 -6.13 14.23
C TRP A 498 20.65 -6.83 14.98
N ALA A 499 21.78 -6.13 15.06
CA ALA A 499 22.79 -6.39 16.07
C ALA A 499 22.51 -5.53 17.31
N ALA A 500 23.02 -5.93 18.46
CA ALA A 500 22.94 -5.14 19.69
C ALA A 500 23.44 -3.69 19.50
N GLY A 501 22.73 -2.74 20.08
CA GLY A 501 23.02 -1.31 20.02
C GLY A 501 22.70 -0.63 18.68
N LYS A 502 22.04 -1.32 17.74
CA LYS A 502 21.68 -0.76 16.43
C LYS A 502 20.22 -0.32 16.37
N THR A 503 19.99 0.74 15.60
CA THR A 503 18.67 1.17 15.14
C THR A 503 18.47 0.69 13.71
N VAL A 504 17.40 -0.07 13.45
CA VAL A 504 17.16 -0.68 12.14
C VAL A 504 15.70 -0.47 11.73
N PRO A 505 15.43 0.18 10.60
CA PRO A 505 14.12 0.22 9.98
C PRO A 505 13.96 -0.83 8.87
N ASN A 506 12.73 -1.26 8.63
CA ASN A 506 12.35 -1.93 7.39
C ASN A 506 10.87 -1.66 7.04
N LEU A 507 10.58 -1.59 5.75
CA LEU A 507 9.21 -1.62 5.24
C LEU A 507 8.53 -2.94 5.58
N VAL A 508 7.24 -2.87 5.90
CA VAL A 508 6.39 -4.02 6.17
C VAL A 508 5.11 -3.89 5.36
N GLN A 509 4.83 -4.90 4.53
CA GLN A 509 3.51 -5.11 3.97
C GLN A 509 2.77 -6.15 4.80
N ALA A 510 2.04 -5.70 5.81
CA ALA A 510 1.36 -6.57 6.77
C ALA A 510 -0.06 -6.90 6.31
N SER A 511 -0.46 -8.18 6.43
CA SER A 511 -1.87 -8.57 6.31
C SER A 511 -2.70 -7.96 7.44
N SER A 512 -3.94 -7.57 7.16
CA SER A 512 -4.89 -7.16 8.21
C SER A 512 -5.46 -8.32 9.02
N GLY A 513 -5.18 -9.57 8.61
CA GLY A 513 -5.84 -10.76 9.17
C GLY A 513 -7.31 -10.86 8.78
N GLY A 514 -7.78 -10.05 7.83
CA GLY A 514 -9.19 -9.95 7.45
C GLY A 514 -9.95 -8.96 8.34
N VAL A 515 -11.14 -9.33 8.81
CA VAL A 515 -12.05 -8.43 9.56
C VAL A 515 -11.53 -8.02 10.93
N ASN A 516 -10.49 -8.68 11.44
CA ASN A 516 -9.93 -8.38 12.76
C ASN A 516 -9.15 -7.07 12.75
N GLY A 517 -8.42 -6.78 11.67
CA GLY A 517 -7.58 -5.60 11.56
C GLY A 517 -6.36 -5.58 12.47
N VAL A 518 -6.06 -6.71 13.13
CA VAL A 518 -5.00 -6.81 14.16
C VAL A 518 -3.71 -7.37 13.55
N VAL A 519 -2.61 -6.72 13.91
CA VAL A 519 -1.25 -7.08 13.50
C VAL A 519 -0.37 -7.24 14.72
N ASP A 520 0.37 -8.35 14.77
CA ASP A 520 1.35 -8.61 15.80
C ASP A 520 2.74 -8.16 15.38
N PHE A 521 3.46 -7.56 16.32
CA PHE A 521 4.86 -7.22 16.23
C PHE A 521 5.62 -8.00 17.29
N TRP A 522 6.34 -9.04 16.90
CA TRP A 522 7.04 -9.96 17.79
C TRP A 522 8.50 -9.56 17.97
N ASN A 523 8.92 -9.28 19.20
CA ASN A 523 10.33 -9.14 19.56
C ASN A 523 10.95 -10.54 19.69
N GLN A 524 11.76 -10.91 18.70
CA GLN A 524 12.38 -12.23 18.68
C GLN A 524 13.73 -12.28 19.40
N SER A 525 14.21 -11.17 19.94
CA SER A 525 15.44 -11.15 20.75
C SER A 525 15.22 -11.69 22.17
N TRP A 526 16.32 -11.84 22.90
CA TRP A 526 16.34 -12.33 24.28
C TRP A 526 16.34 -11.22 25.32
N ASP A 527 16.16 -9.97 24.90
CA ASP A 527 16.09 -8.82 25.79
C ASP A 527 15.02 -7.84 25.28
N THR A 528 14.74 -6.81 26.07
CA THR A 528 13.77 -5.79 25.71
C THR A 528 14.32 -4.85 24.63
N THR A 529 13.43 -4.31 23.80
CA THR A 529 13.78 -3.38 22.72
C THR A 529 12.65 -2.39 22.47
N ASP A 530 12.94 -1.23 21.89
CA ASP A 530 11.91 -0.27 21.48
C ASP A 530 11.47 -0.49 20.04
N LEU A 531 10.18 -0.25 19.79
CA LEU A 531 9.54 -0.32 18.48
C LEU A 531 8.82 1.00 18.16
N ILE A 532 9.02 1.44 16.93
CA ILE A 532 8.30 2.54 16.30
C ILE A 532 7.61 1.97 15.07
N VAL A 533 6.33 2.30 14.90
CA VAL A 533 5.55 1.92 13.71
C VAL A 533 5.02 3.19 13.08
N ASP A 534 5.46 3.49 11.86
CA ASP A 534 4.95 4.56 11.03
C ASP A 534 4.14 3.96 9.87
N MET A 535 3.01 4.56 9.51
CA MET A 535 2.13 4.09 8.43
C MET A 535 2.23 4.98 7.20
N PHE A 536 2.34 4.38 6.01
CA PHE A 536 2.54 5.07 4.72
C PHE A 536 1.41 4.80 3.71
N GLY A 537 0.58 3.80 3.98
CA GLY A 537 -0.61 3.50 3.19
C GLY A 537 -1.26 2.19 3.61
N TYR A 538 -2.29 1.80 2.88
CA TYR A 538 -2.98 0.52 3.05
C TYR A 538 -3.45 -0.02 1.70
N TYR A 539 -3.85 -1.28 1.69
CA TYR A 539 -4.52 -1.92 0.57
C TYR A 539 -5.98 -2.15 0.94
N GLU A 540 -6.88 -1.73 0.06
CA GLU A 540 -8.32 -1.82 0.27
C GLU A 540 -8.97 -2.63 -0.85
N THR A 541 -9.83 -3.56 -0.49
CA THR A 541 -10.59 -4.39 -1.43
C THR A 541 -11.83 -3.67 -1.93
N LYS A 542 -12.40 -4.22 -2.99
CA LYS A 542 -13.67 -3.80 -3.62
C LYS A 542 -14.85 -3.80 -2.65
#